data_AF-A0A7L0MRW5-F1
#
_entry.id   AF-A0A7L0MRW5-F1
#
_cell.length_a   1.000
_cell.length_b   1.000
_cell.length_c   1.000
_cell.angle_alpha   90.00
_cell.angle_beta   90.00
_cell.angle_gamma   90.00
#
_symmetry.space_group_name_H-M   'P 1'
#
loop_
_entity.id
_entity.type
_entity.pdbx_description
1 polymer ?
#
loop_
_entity_poly.entity_id
_entity_poly.type
_entity_poly.pdbx_seq_one_letter_code
_entity_poly.pdbx_strand_id
1 'polypeptide(L)'
;LVLSNFGLQHIHVKLMASTFQNMFPSINVQRVNLNSVKRCLLITYDAETQLLELRHYSVKVVPVGVSKGLKKLLQEKFPNMSRLEDISELL
;
A
#
# COMPACT_ATOMS: atom_id res chain seq x y z
N LEU A 1 -3.31 9.38 -2.27
CA LEU A 1 -4.62 9.64 -2.92
C LEU A 1 -4.66 8.89 -4.23
N VAL A 2 -5.77 8.26 -4.56
CA VAL A 2 -6.05 7.61 -5.85
C VAL A 2 -7.35 8.19 -6.39
N LEU A 3 -7.33 8.70 -7.62
CA LEU A 3 -8.51 9.21 -8.31
C LEU A 3 -8.89 8.23 -9.43
N SER A 4 -10.12 7.74 -9.42
CA SER A 4 -10.65 6.80 -10.41
C SER A 4 -11.77 7.45 -11.22
N ASN A 5 -11.72 7.25 -12.53
CA ASN A 5 -12.76 7.71 -13.46
C ASN A 5 -12.95 9.24 -13.51
N PHE A 6 -11.92 10.01 -13.13
CA PHE A 6 -11.86 11.45 -13.35
C PHE A 6 -11.45 11.73 -14.81
N GLY A 7 -12.39 11.59 -15.75
CA GLY A 7 -12.19 11.87 -17.17
C GLY A 7 -11.97 13.36 -17.46
N LEU A 8 -11.25 13.67 -18.55
CA LEU A 8 -10.87 15.05 -18.92
C LEU A 8 -11.98 15.87 -19.59
N GLN A 9 -13.15 15.30 -19.84
CA GLN A 9 -14.16 15.93 -20.71
C GLN A 9 -14.89 17.12 -20.06
N HIS A 10 -14.98 17.16 -18.74
CA HIS A 10 -15.69 18.23 -18.04
C HIS A 10 -14.76 19.06 -17.14
N ILE A 11 -14.84 20.39 -17.29
CA ILE A 11 -13.98 21.36 -16.57
C ILE A 11 -14.14 21.23 -15.05
N HIS A 12 -15.36 20.98 -14.56
CA HIS A 12 -15.63 20.84 -13.13
C HIS A 12 -14.96 19.58 -12.53
N VAL A 13 -14.89 18.47 -13.27
CA VAL A 13 -14.20 17.24 -12.84
C VAL A 13 -12.70 17.49 -12.74
N LYS A 14 -12.13 18.25 -13.68
CA LYS A 14 -10.72 18.65 -13.65
C LYS A 14 -10.42 19.56 -12.45
N LEU A 15 -11.30 20.52 -12.16
CA LEU A 15 -11.17 21.37 -10.97
C LEU A 15 -11.22 20.53 -9.69
N MET A 16 -12.20 19.63 -9.56
CA MET A 16 -12.30 18.72 -8.43
C MET A 16 -11.05 17.85 -8.25
N ALA A 17 -10.51 17.27 -9.33
CA ALA A 17 -9.28 16.49 -9.28
C ALA A 17 -8.12 17.32 -8.72
N SER A 18 -7.96 18.57 -9.21
CA SER A 18 -6.95 19.50 -8.72
C SER A 18 -7.17 19.86 -7.25
N THR A 19 -8.41 20.13 -6.83
CA THR A 19 -8.75 20.41 -5.44
C THR A 19 -8.35 19.25 -4.54
N PHE A 20 -8.76 18.03 -4.86
CA PHE A 20 -8.40 16.86 -4.04
C PHE A 20 -6.90 16.60 -4.05
N GLN A 21 -6.21 16.76 -5.19
CA GLN A 21 -4.76 16.60 -5.24
C GLN A 21 -4.03 17.60 -4.32
N ASN A 22 -4.48 18.86 -4.28
CA ASN A 22 -3.88 19.91 -3.46
C ASN A 22 -4.28 19.83 -1.96
N MET A 23 -5.33 19.08 -1.62
CA MET A 23 -5.69 18.81 -0.23
C MET A 23 -4.75 17.83 0.48
N PHE A 24 -3.96 17.06 -0.28
CA PHE A 24 -3.01 16.10 0.26
C PHE A 24 -1.58 16.47 -0.13
N PRO A 25 -0.58 16.09 0.68
CA PRO A 25 0.82 16.28 0.28
C PRO A 25 1.10 15.52 -1.02
N SER A 26 1.86 16.16 -1.91
CA SER A 26 2.30 15.51 -3.15
C SER A 26 3.21 14.31 -2.82
N ILE A 27 2.98 13.19 -3.51
CA ILE A 27 3.74 11.95 -3.31
C ILE A 27 4.73 11.80 -4.44
N ASN A 28 6.03 11.88 -4.12
CA ASN A 28 7.09 11.53 -5.06
C ASN A 28 7.41 10.03 -4.93
N VAL A 29 7.06 9.25 -5.96
CA VAL A 29 7.22 7.79 -5.97
C VAL A 29 8.68 7.35 -5.82
N GLN A 30 9.65 8.17 -6.22
CA GLN A 30 11.07 7.85 -6.10
C GLN A 30 11.64 8.10 -4.70
N ARG A 31 11.01 8.98 -3.91
CA ARG A 31 11.51 9.39 -2.58
C ARG A 31 10.66 8.88 -1.43
N VAL A 32 9.43 8.46 -1.69
CA VAL A 32 8.49 8.05 -0.64
C VAL A 32 8.94 6.73 0.00
N ASN A 33 8.98 6.72 1.33
CA ASN A 33 9.22 5.49 2.07
C ASN A 33 7.92 4.66 2.07
N LEU A 34 7.91 3.52 1.36
CA LEU A 34 6.74 2.64 1.30
C LEU A 34 6.29 2.13 2.67
N ASN A 35 7.19 2.03 3.66
CA ASN A 35 6.83 1.61 5.03
C ASN A 35 6.02 2.67 5.79
N SER A 36 6.08 3.94 5.39
CA SER A 36 5.24 4.98 6.00
C SER A 36 3.84 5.04 5.41
N VAL A 37 3.63 4.46 4.23
CA VAL A 37 2.32 4.45 3.54
C VAL A 37 1.45 3.31 4.08
N LYS A 38 0.69 3.63 5.13
CA LYS A 38 -0.21 2.65 5.79
C LYS A 38 -1.66 2.70 5.30
N ARG A 39 -2.04 3.75 4.58
CA ARG A 39 -3.43 3.99 4.16
C ARG A 39 -3.48 4.61 2.79
N CYS A 40 -4.56 4.35 2.05
CA CYS A 40 -4.87 5.03 0.81
C CYS A 40 -6.34 5.46 0.77
N LEU A 41 -6.58 6.58 0.12
CA LEU A 41 -7.91 7.12 -0.16
C LEU A 41 -8.17 6.96 -1.65
N LEU A 42 -9.25 6.26 -1.99
CA LEU A 42 -9.78 6.11 -3.34
C LEU A 42 -11.01 7.00 -3.47
N ILE A 43 -10.99 7.90 -4.45
CA ILE A 43 -12.15 8.70 -4.82
C ILE A 43 -12.54 8.26 -6.24
N THR A 44 -13.78 7.82 -6.42
CA THR A 44 -14.32 7.42 -7.71
C THR A 44 -15.43 8.37 -8.10
N TYR A 45 -15.43 8.81 -9.35
CA TYR A 45 -16.48 9.66 -9.91
C TYR A 45 -17.34 8.86 -10.89
N ASP A 46 -18.65 8.87 -10.66
CA ASP A 46 -19.62 8.31 -11.57
C ASP A 46 -20.17 9.42 -12.48
N ALA A 47 -19.96 9.25 -13.79
CA ALA A 47 -20.37 10.24 -14.79
C ALA A 47 -21.89 10.22 -15.04
N GLU A 48 -22.58 9.10 -14.78
CA GLU A 48 -24.03 9.00 -14.98
C GLU A 48 -24.78 9.63 -13.82
N THR A 49 -24.41 9.27 -12.58
CA THR A 49 -25.06 9.79 -11.37
C THR A 49 -24.49 11.13 -10.90
N GLN A 50 -23.34 11.56 -11.41
CA GLN A 50 -22.61 12.76 -10.99
C GLN A 50 -22.19 12.73 -9.51
N LEU A 51 -22.08 11.53 -8.92
CA LEU A 51 -21.75 11.34 -7.52
C LEU A 51 -20.28 10.92 -7.33
N LEU A 52 -19.79 11.20 -6.12
CA LEU A 52 -18.48 10.77 -5.67
C LEU A 52 -18.60 9.64 -4.66
N GLU A 53 -17.88 8.57 -4.90
CA GLU A 53 -17.67 7.51 -3.92
C GLU A 53 -16.29 7.64 -3.30
N LEU A 54 -16.27 7.78 -1.98
CA LEU A 54 -15.05 7.91 -1.19
C LEU A 54 -14.82 6.63 -0.39
N ARG A 55 -13.71 5.95 -0.67
CA ARG A 55 -13.34 4.69 0.00
C ARG A 55 -11.94 4.80 0.60
N HIS A 56 -11.83 4.53 1.89
CA HIS A 56 -10.57 4.58 2.63
C HIS A 56 -10.13 3.17 2.99
N TYR A 57 -8.90 2.83 2.63
CA TYR A 57 -8.33 1.50 2.83
C TYR A 57 -7.06 1.55 3.66
N SER A 58 -6.86 0.50 4.46
CA SER A 58 -5.58 0.21 5.08
C SER A 58 -4.71 -0.60 4.13
N VAL A 59 -3.44 -0.22 3.98
CA VAL A 59 -2.47 -0.87 3.09
C VAL A 59 -1.55 -1.74 3.94
N LYS A 60 -1.42 -3.00 3.56
CA LYS A 60 -0.52 -3.97 4.19
C LYS A 60 0.52 -4.44 3.18
N VAL A 61 1.79 -4.17 3.46
CA VAL A 61 2.89 -4.67 2.65
C VAL A 61 3.06 -6.17 2.93
N VAL A 62 3.02 -6.98 1.88
CA VAL A 62 3.30 -8.42 1.95
C VAL A 62 4.52 -8.69 1.07
N PRO A 63 5.61 -9.28 1.63
CA PRO A 63 6.77 -9.62 0.84
C PRO A 63 6.40 -10.66 -0.22
N VAL A 64 6.77 -10.38 -1.46
CA VAL A 64 6.62 -11.27 -2.62
C VAL A 64 7.97 -11.90 -2.96
N GLY A 65 7.98 -13.09 -3.58
CA GLY A 65 9.21 -13.78 -3.99
C GLY A 65 9.86 -14.68 -2.92
N VAL A 66 9.28 -14.76 -1.73
CA VAL A 66 9.74 -15.67 -0.67
C VAL A 66 8.83 -16.91 -0.64
N SER A 67 9.43 -18.10 -0.75
CA SER A 67 8.66 -19.35 -0.62
C SER A 67 7.99 -19.43 0.76
N LYS A 68 6.82 -20.06 0.85
CA LYS A 68 6.10 -20.19 2.14
C LYS A 68 6.98 -20.81 3.24
N GLY A 69 7.84 -21.76 2.86
CA GLY A 69 8.80 -22.39 3.78
C GLY A 69 9.86 -21.41 4.28
N LEU A 70 10.48 -20.66 3.37
CA LEU A 70 11.50 -19.66 3.73
C LEU A 70 10.89 -18.52 4.57
N LYS A 71 9.64 -18.14 4.32
CA LYS A 71 8.91 -17.14 5.11
C LYS A 71 8.67 -17.61 6.55
N LYS A 72 8.35 -18.90 6.76
CA LYS A 72 8.24 -19.47 8.11
C LYS A 72 9.60 -19.48 8.82
N LEU A 73 10.64 -19.92 8.12
CA LEU A 73 12.02 -19.92 8.63
C LEU A 73 12.50 -18.53 9.04
N LEU A 74 12.19 -17.50 8.26
CA LEU A 74 12.59 -16.11 8.55
C LEU A 74 11.76 -15.44 9.65
N GLN A 75 10.53 -15.92 9.91
CA GLN A 75 9.66 -15.36 10.94
C GLN A 75 9.91 -15.95 12.32
N GLU A 76 10.36 -17.21 12.39
CA GLU A 76 10.78 -17.78 13.67
C GLU A 76 12.14 -17.20 14.08
N LYS A 77 12.26 -16.84 15.36
CA LYS A 77 13.55 -16.49 15.96
C LYS A 77 14.39 -17.76 16.00
N PHE A 78 15.04 -18.10 14.88
CA PHE A 78 15.97 -19.21 14.86
C PHE A 78 17.13 -18.90 15.83
N PRO A 79 17.43 -19.80 16.78
CA PRO A 79 18.61 -19.65 17.61
C PRO A 79 19.86 -19.67 16.72
N ASN A 80 20.93 -19.05 17.21
CA ASN A 80 22.19 -18.99 16.47
C ASN A 80 22.80 -20.41 16.36
N MET A 81 22.59 -21.07 15.22
CA MET A 81 22.98 -22.46 14.95
C MET A 81 24.49 -22.69 15.00
N SER A 82 25.31 -21.63 14.91
CA SER A 82 26.77 -21.73 15.07
C SER A 82 27.20 -22.17 16.47
N ARG A 83 26.31 -22.08 17.46
CA ARG A 83 26.58 -22.47 18.84
C ARG A 83 26.00 -23.84 19.21
N LEU A 84 25.28 -24.49 18.29
CA LEU A 84 24.67 -25.78 18.53
C LEU A 84 25.56 -26.87 17.94
N GLU A 85 26.11 -27.72 18.80
CA GLU A 85 26.95 -28.86 18.38
C GLU A 85 26.09 -30.07 17.96
N ASP A 86 24.82 -30.12 18.39
CA ASP A 86 23.91 -31.22 18.10
C ASP A 86 22.46 -30.75 17.86
N ILE A 87 21.74 -31.45 16.98
CA ILE A 87 20.33 -31.20 16.62
C ILE A 87 19.41 -31.44 17.82
N SER A 88 19.84 -32.30 18.75
CA SER A 88 19.20 -32.57 20.03
C SER A 88 18.97 -31.30 20.88
N GLU A 89 19.77 -30.24 20.69
CA GLU A 89 19.65 -28.98 21.42
C GLU A 89 18.53 -28.06 20.90
N LEU A 90 17.90 -28.44 19.78
CA LEU A 90 16.80 -27.71 19.15
C LEU A 90 15.41 -28.31 19.49
N LEU A 91 15.36 -29.42 20.22
CA LEU A 91 14.15 -30.16 20.62
C LEU A 91 13.63 -29.75 22.01
#